data_AF-A0AAU0LDD5-F1
#
_entry.id   AF-A0AAU0LDD5-F1
#
_cell.length_a   1.000
_cell.length_b   1.000
_cell.length_c   1.000
_cell.angle_alpha   90.00
_cell.angle_beta   90.00
_cell.angle_gamma   90.00
#
_symmetry.space_group_name_H-M   'P 1'
#
loop_
_entity.id
_entity.type
_entity.pdbx_description
1 polymer ?
#
loop_
_entity_poly.entity_id
_entity_poly.type
_entity_poly.pdbx_seq_one_letter_code
_entity_poly.pdbx_strand_id
1 'polypeptide(L)'
;MDWMAGQLEGWHEEGARHNNPRPAGVIRPGSGTDVLLRFLRQAPGRWFFHAELVLALGRSKGEIDWALQYLVRECQVESRLTELPARKPVHRYRLREGSTT
;
A
#
# COMPACT_ATOMS: atom_id res chain seq x y z
N MET A 1 -25.22 -19.22 33.08
CA MET A 1 -25.90 -18.10 32.39
C MET A 1 -25.24 -16.82 32.84
N ASP A 2 -25.02 -15.92 31.86
CA ASP A 2 -24.48 -14.54 31.91
C ASP A 2 -22.98 -14.40 32.27
N TRP A 3 -22.04 -14.11 31.35
CA TRP A 3 -21.89 -12.98 30.41
C TRP A 3 -21.96 -11.61 31.12
N MET A 4 -20.80 -11.03 31.45
CA MET A 4 -20.39 -9.63 31.19
C MET A 4 -19.26 -9.17 32.12
N ALA A 5 -18.21 -8.62 31.48
CA ALA A 5 -17.13 -7.73 31.94
C ALA A 5 -15.78 -8.35 31.51
N GLY A 6 -15.35 -8.22 30.26
CA GLY A 6 -15.25 -6.95 29.54
C GLY A 6 -13.81 -6.46 29.70
N GLN A 7 -12.94 -6.99 28.84
CA GLN A 7 -11.51 -6.76 28.78
C GLN A 7 -11.15 -5.27 28.86
N LEU A 8 -10.38 -4.92 29.89
CA LEU A 8 -9.47 -3.78 29.89
C LEU A 8 -8.09 -4.31 30.27
N GLU A 9 -7.60 -5.28 29.50
CA GLU A 9 -6.17 -5.56 29.48
C GLU A 9 -5.51 -4.47 28.67
N GLY A 10 -4.67 -3.70 29.36
CA GLY A 10 -3.83 -2.68 28.79
C GLY A 10 -3.08 -3.25 27.60
N TRP A 11 -3.36 -2.69 26.44
CA TRP A 11 -2.48 -2.86 25.29
C TRP A 11 -1.20 -2.10 25.63
N HIS A 12 -0.27 -2.88 26.16
CA HIS A 12 1.17 -2.67 26.23
C HIS A 12 1.62 -1.62 25.21
N GLU A 13 1.95 -0.42 25.72
CA GLU A 13 2.75 0.56 25.01
C GLU A 13 4.19 0.03 24.90
N GLU A 14 4.37 -1.04 24.13
CA GLU A 14 5.69 -1.52 23.74
C GLU A 14 6.14 -0.55 22.65
N GLY A 15 6.90 0.47 23.07
CA GLY A 15 7.31 1.63 22.29
C GLY A 15 7.39 1.32 20.81
N ALA A 16 6.33 1.69 20.08
CA ALA A 16 6.26 1.55 18.65
C ALA A 16 7.42 2.37 18.11
N ARG A 17 8.54 1.68 17.84
CA ARG A 17 9.70 2.25 17.17
C ARG A 17 9.11 2.91 15.94
N HIS A 18 9.02 4.23 15.98
CA HIS A 18 8.72 5.04 14.81
C HIS A 18 9.91 4.79 13.88
N ASN A 19 9.79 3.70 13.12
CA ASN A 19 10.79 3.25 12.21
C ASN A 19 10.82 4.32 11.14
N ASN A 20 11.84 5.17 11.19
CA ASN A 20 11.96 6.32 10.31
C ASN A 20 11.70 5.83 8.87
N PRO A 21 10.62 6.32 8.22
CA PRO A 21 9.93 5.69 7.09
C PRO A 21 10.68 5.81 5.75
N ARG A 22 12.02 5.88 5.78
CA ARG A 22 12.87 5.83 4.60
C ARG A 22 13.77 4.60 4.74
N PRO A 23 13.36 3.41 4.27
CA PRO A 23 14.37 2.39 4.00
C PRO A 23 15.40 2.99 3.03
N ALA A 24 16.66 2.61 3.19
CA ALA A 24 17.79 3.15 2.44
C ALA A 24 17.70 2.78 0.94
N GLY A 25 16.76 3.33 0.17
CA GLY A 25 16.53 2.99 -1.25
C GLY A 25 16.29 1.50 -1.54
N VAL A 26 16.21 0.65 -0.50
CA VAL A 26 16.18 -0.80 -0.63
C VAL A 26 14.79 -1.29 -0.26
N ILE A 27 14.10 -1.80 -1.27
CA ILE A 27 12.84 -2.53 -1.11
C ILE A 27 13.15 -3.88 -0.46
N ARG A 28 12.71 -4.10 0.77
CA ARG A 28 12.95 -5.37 1.47
C ARG A 28 12.06 -6.48 0.91
N PRO A 29 12.59 -7.68 0.61
CA PRO A 29 11.78 -8.82 0.19
C PRO A 29 10.65 -9.11 1.18
N GLY A 30 9.44 -9.34 0.69
CA GLY A 30 8.25 -9.61 1.50
C GLY A 30 7.61 -8.37 2.16
N SER A 31 8.20 -7.18 2.02
CA SER A 31 7.54 -5.93 2.44
C SER A 31 6.33 -5.62 1.57
N GLY A 32 5.40 -4.79 2.08
CA GLY A 32 4.26 -4.32 1.29
C GLY A 32 4.67 -3.72 -0.06
N THR A 33 5.77 -2.99 -0.12
CA THR A 33 6.34 -2.43 -1.34
C THR A 33 6.86 -3.50 -2.31
N ASP A 34 7.59 -4.51 -1.82
CA ASP A 34 8.07 -5.63 -2.66
C ASP A 34 6.90 -6.41 -3.26
N VAL A 35 5.92 -6.77 -2.42
CA VAL A 35 4.75 -7.54 -2.83
C VAL A 35 3.91 -6.75 -3.83
N LEU A 36 3.67 -5.45 -3.57
CA LEU A 36 2.97 -4.56 -4.49
C LEU A 36 3.70 -4.45 -5.84
N LEU A 37 5.02 -4.23 -5.82
CA LEU A 37 5.80 -4.10 -7.05
C LEU A 37 5.78 -5.41 -7.87
N ARG A 38 5.94 -6.56 -7.22
CA ARG A 38 5.81 -7.88 -7.87
C ARG A 38 4.44 -8.09 -8.48
N PHE A 39 3.38 -7.70 -7.77
CA PHE A 39 2.02 -7.79 -8.28
C PHE A 39 1.81 -6.92 -9.53
N LEU A 40 2.26 -5.66 -9.49
CA LEU A 40 2.15 -4.75 -10.63
C LEU A 40 2.96 -5.24 -11.84
N ARG A 41 4.10 -5.91 -11.61
CA ARG A 41 4.92 -6.54 -12.67
C ARG A 41 4.24 -7.72 -13.37
N GLN A 42 3.28 -8.38 -12.73
CA GLN A 42 2.52 -9.47 -13.38
C GLN A 42 1.51 -8.96 -14.42
N ALA A 43 1.12 -7.69 -14.33
CA ALA A 43 0.15 -7.07 -15.24
C ALA A 43 0.66 -5.70 -15.71
N PRO A 44 1.77 -5.65 -16.47
CA PRO A 44 2.32 -4.40 -16.98
C PRO A 44 1.28 -3.70 -17.84
N GLY A 45 1.15 -2.37 -17.69
CA GLY A 45 0.19 -1.58 -18.46
C GLY A 45 -1.22 -1.48 -17.86
N ARG A 46 -1.59 -2.31 -16.88
CA ARG A 46 -2.92 -2.21 -16.23
C ARG A 46 -2.96 -1.14 -15.16
N TRP A 47 -4.03 -0.35 -15.17
CA TRP A 47 -4.34 0.63 -14.13
C TRP A 47 -5.21 0.03 -13.03
N PHE A 48 -4.76 0.14 -11.78
CA PHE A 48 -5.42 -0.37 -10.58
C PHE A 48 -5.89 0.76 -9.67
N PHE A 49 -7.04 0.59 -9.02
CA PHE A 49 -7.49 1.44 -7.92
C PHE A 49 -6.78 1.04 -6.62
N HIS A 50 -6.63 2.00 -5.69
CA HIS A 50 -6.08 1.72 -4.36
C HIS A 50 -6.81 0.57 -3.64
N ALA A 51 -8.14 0.56 -3.68
CA ALA A 51 -8.95 -0.47 -3.05
C ALA A 51 -8.71 -1.86 -3.67
N GLU A 52 -8.53 -1.95 -5.00
CA GLU A 52 -8.20 -3.22 -5.66
C GLU A 52 -6.86 -3.75 -5.17
N LEU A 53 -5.85 -2.88 -5.01
CA LEU A 53 -4.52 -3.28 -4.53
C LEU A 53 -4.56 -3.76 -3.09
N VAL A 54 -5.30 -3.08 -2.22
CA VAL A 54 -5.51 -3.50 -0.83
C VAL A 54 -6.14 -4.90 -0.77
N LEU A 55 -7.20 -5.13 -1.55
CA LEU A 55 -7.90 -6.40 -1.59
C LEU A 55 -7.06 -7.53 -2.20
N ALA A 56 -6.38 -7.26 -3.32
CA ALA A 56 -5.57 -8.26 -4.02
C ALA A 56 -4.34 -8.69 -3.21
N LEU A 57 -3.75 -7.77 -2.45
CA LEU A 57 -2.52 -8.03 -1.70
C LEU A 57 -2.79 -8.50 -0.26
N GLY A 58 -4.01 -8.34 0.25
CA GLY A 58 -4.37 -8.69 1.63
C GLY A 58 -3.59 -7.91 2.68
N ARG A 59 -3.14 -6.69 2.35
CA ARG A 59 -2.35 -5.82 3.24
C ARG A 59 -3.19 -4.66 3.77
N SER A 60 -2.72 -4.03 4.84
CA SER A 60 -3.41 -2.88 5.41
C SER A 60 -3.43 -1.70 4.44
N LYS A 61 -4.48 -0.87 4.52
CA LYS A 61 -4.60 0.36 3.73
C LYS A 61 -3.35 1.24 3.86
N GLY A 62 -2.88 1.46 5.09
CA GLY A 62 -1.73 2.33 5.38
C GLY A 62 -0.44 1.81 4.76
N GLU A 63 -0.23 0.48 4.79
CA GLU A 63 0.94 -0.15 4.18
C GLU A 63 0.95 0.03 2.66
N ILE A 64 -0.18 -0.20 2.00
CA ILE A 64 -0.31 0.01 0.54
C ILE A 64 -0.20 1.49 0.17
N ASP A 65 -0.78 2.38 0.95
CA ASP A 65 -0.72 3.83 0.73
C ASP A 65 0.74 4.32 0.77
N TRP A 66 1.49 3.95 1.82
CA TRP A 66 2.90 4.28 1.93
C TRP A 66 3.73 3.66 0.79
N ALA A 67 3.49 2.38 0.46
CA ALA A 67 4.19 1.71 -0.63
C ALA A 67 3.96 2.41 -1.99
N LEU A 68 2.73 2.84 -2.27
CA LEU A 68 2.41 3.58 -3.49
C LEU A 68 3.08 4.95 -3.51
N GLN A 69 3.03 5.71 -2.41
CA GLN A 69 3.71 7.00 -2.32
C GLN A 69 5.21 6.85 -2.57
N TYR A 70 5.84 5.83 -1.98
CA TYR A 70 7.24 5.51 -2.20
C TYR A 70 7.53 5.17 -3.67
N LEU A 71 6.79 4.24 -4.28
CA LEU A 71 7.03 3.80 -5.66
C LEU A 71 6.76 4.90 -6.70
N VAL A 72 5.80 5.79 -6.44
CA VAL A 72 5.55 6.97 -7.27
C VAL A 72 6.73 7.94 -7.18
N ARG A 73 7.23 8.18 -5.96
CA ARG A 73 8.41 9.03 -5.75
C ARG A 73 9.66 8.47 -6.42
N GLU A 74 9.87 7.15 -6.35
CA GLU A 74 10.96 6.45 -7.04
C GLU A 74 10.71 6.27 -8.55
N CYS A 75 9.65 6.89 -9.11
CA CYS A 75 9.34 6.84 -10.53
C CYS A 75 9.07 5.43 -11.09
N GLN A 76 8.80 4.42 -10.24
CA GLN A 76 8.49 3.05 -10.66
C GLN A 76 7.01 2.84 -10.96
N VAL A 77 6.14 3.66 -10.34
CA VAL A 77 4.68 3.61 -10.52
C VAL A 77 4.17 4.97 -10.95
N GLU A 78 3.31 4.98 -11.95
CA GLU A 78 2.56 6.15 -12.36
C GLU A 78 1.30 6.27 -11.51
N SER A 79 0.95 7.48 -11.12
CA SER A 79 -0.32 7.78 -10.49
C SER A 79 -1.13 8.76 -11.34
N ARG A 80 -2.43 8.52 -11.48
CA ARG A 80 -3.34 9.38 -12.23
C ARG A 80 -4.63 9.55 -11.47
N LEU A 81 -5.05 10.79 -11.28
CA LEU A 81 -6.38 11.10 -10.80
C LEU A 81 -7.39 10.88 -11.95
N THR A 82 -8.40 10.06 -11.70
CA THR A 82 -9.45 9.74 -12.67
C THR A 82 -10.78 10.24 -12.13
N GLU A 83 -11.44 11.09 -12.91
CA GLU A 83 -12.78 11.55 -12.61
C GLU A 83 -13.79 10.43 -12.92
N LEU A 84 -14.75 10.28 -12.03
CA LEU A 84 -15.85 9.34 -12.19
C LEU A 84 -17.16 10.13 -12.17
N PRO A 85 -18.11 9.82 -13.06
CA PRO A 85 -19.39 10.54 -13.09
C PRO A 85 -20.09 10.43 -11.74
N ALA A 86 -20.51 11.58 -11.21
CA ALA A 86 -21.19 11.73 -9.92
C ALA A 86 -20.41 11.19 -8.69
N ARG A 87 -19.08 11.06 -8.76
CA ARG A 87 -18.24 10.63 -7.63
C ARG A 87 -17.00 11.50 -7.49
N LYS A 88 -16.41 11.48 -6.29
CA LYS A 88 -15.11 12.12 -6.06
C LYS A 88 -14.05 11.47 -6.96
N PRO A 89 -13.12 12.25 -7.53
CA PRO A 89 -12.02 11.70 -8.31
C PRO A 89 -11.21 10.69 -7.49
N VAL A 90 -10.75 9.62 -8.15
CA VAL A 90 -10.02 8.53 -7.51
C VAL A 90 -8.65 8.34 -8.14
N HIS A 91 -7.65 8.04 -7.32
CA HIS A 91 -6.31 7.73 -7.81
C HIS A 91 -6.26 6.31 -8.39
N ARG A 92 -5.67 6.21 -9.58
CA ARG A 92 -5.30 4.96 -10.23
C ARG A 92 -3.79 4.88 -10.34
N TYR A 93 -3.28 3.66 -10.29
CA TYR A 93 -1.85 3.37 -10.26
C TYR A 93 -1.50 2.33 -11.31
N ARG A 94 -0.35 2.50 -11.96
CA ARG A 94 0.15 1.58 -12.98
C ARG A 94 1.66 1.47 -12.88
N LEU A 95 2.23 0.31 -13.17
CA LEU A 95 3.68 0.19 -13.33
C LEU A 95 4.17 1.09 -14.47
N ARG A 96 5.17 1.92 -14.22
CA ARG A 96 5.74 2.78 -15.26
C ARG A 96 6.51 1.92 -16.28
N GLU A 97 6.22 2.12 -17.56
CA GLU A 97 6.93 1.46 -18.66
C GLU A 97 8.42 1.85 -18.61
N GLY A 98 9.31 0.84 -18.64
CA GLY A 98 10.76 1.02 -18.46
C GLY A 98 11.29 0.80 -17.04
N SER A 99 10.43 0.49 -16.06
CA SER A 99 10.84 0.10 -14.69
C SER A 99 11.29 -1.36 -14.63
N THR A 100 12.25 -1.73 -15.49
CA THR A 100 12.88 -3.05 -15.51
C THR A 100 14.33 -2.86 -15.10
N THR A 101 14.57 -2.91 -13.79
CA THR A 101 15.89 -3.09 -13.21
C THR A 101 15.79 -4.18 -12.17
#